data_AF-A0A7K3HBG2-F1
#
_entry.id   AF-A0A7K3HBG2-F1
#
_cell.length_a   1.000
_cell.length_b   1.000
_cell.length_c   1.000
_cell.angle_alpha   90.00
_cell.angle_beta   90.00
_cell.angle_gamma   90.00
#
_symmetry.space_group_name_H-M   'P 1'
#
loop_
_entity.id
_entity.type
_entity.pdbx_description
1 polymer ?
#
loop_
_entity_poly.entity_id
_entity_poly.type
_entity_poly.pdbx_seq_one_letter_code
_entity_poly.pdbx_strand_id
1 'polypeptide(L)'
;MFGIVRPCPHRLSGELRAQWTAHLCGLCLALRDDHGQFARVVTHYDALLVSVLTEAQSERPESGRRTAGPCPLRGLRTASVARGEGARLAAAVSLVLASARMRDHVMFSRPAF
;
A
#
# COMPACT_ATOMS: atom_id res chain seq x y z
N MET A 1 -0.34 9.58 -2.43
CA MET A 1 0.61 8.44 -2.48
C MET A 1 1.96 8.96 -2.91
N PHE A 2 3.02 8.46 -2.27
CA PHE A 2 4.43 8.78 -2.55
C PHE A 2 5.20 7.45 -2.75
N GLY A 3 6.44 7.52 -3.24
CA GLY A 3 7.30 6.37 -3.50
C GLY A 3 8.06 6.47 -4.82
N ILE A 4 9.16 5.74 -4.91
CA ILE A 4 10.10 5.78 -6.03
C ILE A 4 9.58 4.91 -7.18
N VAL A 5 9.09 3.71 -6.88
CA VAL A 5 8.67 2.74 -7.89
C VAL A 5 7.21 2.98 -8.29
N ARG A 6 6.98 3.92 -9.21
CA ARG A 6 5.64 4.12 -9.80
C ARG A 6 5.47 3.24 -11.04
N PRO A 7 4.39 2.45 -11.13
CA PRO A 7 4.12 1.66 -12.33
C PRO A 7 3.78 2.60 -13.50
N CYS A 8 4.36 2.34 -14.67
CA CYS A 8 3.95 3.02 -15.90
C CYS A 8 2.62 2.40 -16.38
N PRO A 9 1.51 3.17 -16.42
CA PRO A 9 0.19 2.61 -16.75
C PRO A 9 0.12 1.98 -18.15
N HIS A 10 0.91 2.53 -19.10
CA HIS A 10 0.99 2.10 -20.49
C HIS A 10 1.71 0.76 -20.68
N ARG A 11 2.58 0.37 -19.73
CA ARG A 11 3.38 -0.87 -19.79
C ARG A 11 2.77 -2.00 -18.95
N LEU A 12 1.73 -1.70 -18.16
CA LEU A 12 1.07 -2.70 -17.34
C LEU A 12 0.00 -3.43 -18.17
N SER A 13 0.14 -4.76 -18.30
CA SER A 13 -0.94 -5.59 -18.83
C SER A 13 -2.19 -5.50 -17.93
N GLY A 14 -3.35 -5.87 -18.47
CA GLY A 14 -4.61 -5.84 -17.72
C GLY A 14 -4.56 -6.64 -16.42
N GLU A 15 -3.99 -7.86 -16.49
CA GLU A 15 -3.82 -8.73 -15.32
C GLU A 15 -2.87 -8.15 -14.29
N LEU A 16 -1.70 -7.64 -14.71
CA LEU A 16 -0.73 -7.05 -13.80
C LEU A 16 -1.30 -5.82 -13.10
N ARG A 17 -2.12 -5.03 -13.81
CA ARG A 17 -2.85 -3.90 -13.22
C ARG A 17 -3.88 -4.35 -12.19
N ALA A 18 -4.58 -5.44 -12.43
CA ALA A 18 -5.54 -6.01 -11.48
C ALA A 18 -4.83 -6.50 -10.21
N GLN A 19 -3.72 -7.25 -10.36
CA GLN A 19 -2.90 -7.70 -9.24
C GLN A 19 -2.33 -6.52 -8.44
N TRP A 20 -1.74 -5.54 -9.12
CA TRP A 20 -1.24 -4.31 -8.49
C TRP A 20 -2.33 -3.59 -7.69
N THR A 21 -3.53 -3.47 -8.27
CA THR A 21 -4.68 -2.86 -7.60
C THR A 21 -5.12 -3.67 -6.38
N ALA A 22 -5.06 -5.00 -6.44
CA ALA A 22 -5.38 -5.88 -5.33
C ALA A 22 -4.43 -5.67 -4.13
N HIS A 23 -3.12 -5.53 -4.38
CA HIS A 23 -2.13 -5.23 -3.34
C HIS A 23 -2.27 -3.81 -2.79
N LEU A 24 -2.48 -2.82 -3.67
CA LEU A 24 -2.71 -1.43 -3.26
C LEU A 24 -3.90 -1.33 -2.33
N CYS A 25 -5.02 -1.95 -2.72
CA CYS A 25 -6.22 -1.94 -1.92
C CYS A 25 -6.06 -2.75 -0.63
N GLY A 26 -5.28 -3.84 -0.66
CA GLY A 26 -4.89 -4.61 0.52
C GLY A 26 -4.17 -3.74 1.55
N LEU A 27 -3.11 -3.05 1.15
CA LEU A 27 -2.37 -2.09 1.98
C LEU A 27 -3.27 -0.97 2.52
N CYS A 28 -4.05 -0.34 1.64
CA CYS A 28 -4.91 0.78 1.98
C CYS A 28 -6.02 0.39 2.97
N LEU A 29 -6.43 -0.88 2.98
CA LEU A 29 -7.38 -1.41 3.96
C LEU A 29 -6.67 -1.91 5.23
N ALA A 30 -5.46 -2.46 5.15
CA ALA A 30 -4.66 -2.81 6.33
C ALA A 30 -4.35 -1.57 7.18
N LEU A 31 -3.91 -0.47 6.53
CA LEU A 31 -3.72 0.82 7.18
C LEU A 31 -5.00 1.31 7.88
N ARG A 32 -6.15 1.18 7.20
CA ARG A 32 -7.44 1.60 7.76
C ARG A 32 -7.85 0.76 8.97
N ASP A 33 -7.74 -0.56 8.83
CA ASP A 33 -8.26 -1.50 9.82
C ASP A 33 -7.37 -1.50 11.09
N ASP A 34 -6.05 -1.37 10.93
CA ASP A 34 -5.09 -1.44 12.06
C ASP A 34 -4.77 -0.05 12.66
N HIS A 35 -4.85 1.04 11.87
CA HIS A 35 -4.41 2.39 12.29
C HIS A 35 -5.43 3.51 12.02
N GLY A 36 -6.64 3.18 11.55
CA GLY A 36 -7.73 4.11 11.35
C GLY A 36 -7.78 4.78 9.97
N GLN A 37 -8.88 5.50 9.69
CA GLN A 37 -9.17 6.05 8.36
C GLN A 37 -8.11 7.02 7.84
N PHE A 38 -7.53 7.83 8.73
CA PHE A 38 -6.49 8.79 8.35
C PHE A 38 -5.18 8.11 7.93
N ALA A 39 -4.87 6.91 8.43
CA ALA A 39 -3.65 6.19 8.04
C ALA A 39 -3.61 5.86 6.54
N ARG A 40 -4.74 5.90 5.83
CA ARG A 40 -4.80 5.68 4.38
C ARG A 40 -3.97 6.71 3.59
N VAL A 41 -3.73 7.91 4.15
CA VAL A 41 -2.93 8.95 3.48
C VAL A 41 -1.47 8.55 3.33
N VAL A 42 -0.97 7.65 4.18
CA VAL A 42 0.42 7.16 4.13
C VAL A 42 0.62 5.97 3.20
N THR A 43 -0.36 5.65 2.35
CA THR A 43 -0.21 4.60 1.34
C THR A 43 0.99 4.92 0.43
N HIS A 44 1.95 3.99 0.38
CA HIS A 44 3.24 4.15 -0.27
C HIS A 44 3.46 3.12 -1.39
N TYR A 45 3.99 3.56 -2.53
CA TYR A 45 4.26 2.64 -3.66
C TYR A 45 5.35 1.62 -3.34
N ASP A 46 6.41 2.02 -2.64
CA ASP A 46 7.48 1.08 -2.30
C ASP A 46 7.03 0.08 -1.23
N ALA A 47 6.08 0.46 -0.36
CA ALA A 47 5.46 -0.47 0.59
C ALA A 47 4.57 -1.51 -0.11
N LEU A 48 3.92 -1.13 -1.22
CA LEU A 48 3.19 -2.07 -2.05
C LEU A 48 4.13 -3.14 -2.64
N LEU A 49 5.33 -2.75 -3.07
CA LEU A 49 6.34 -3.71 -3.55
C LEU A 49 6.75 -4.68 -2.44
N VAL A 50 6.90 -4.22 -1.19
CA VAL A 50 7.12 -5.10 -0.04
C VAL A 50 5.98 -6.12 0.10
N SER A 51 4.72 -5.70 0.00
CA SER A 51 3.59 -6.64 0.05
C SER A 51 3.66 -7.70 -1.06
N VAL A 52 4.05 -7.33 -2.28
CA VAL A 52 4.18 -8.26 -3.41
C VAL A 52 5.33 -9.24 -3.18
N LEU A 53 6.49 -8.74 -2.77
CA LEU A 53 7.67 -9.58 -2.52
C LEU A 53 7.46 -10.53 -1.35
N THR A 54 6.77 -10.08 -0.29
CA THR A 54 6.43 -10.95 0.84
C THR A 54 5.47 -12.05 0.40
N GLU A 55 4.46 -11.74 -0.41
CA GLU A 55 3.55 -12.76 -0.97
C GLU A 55 4.31 -13.78 -1.83
N ALA A 56 5.23 -13.30 -2.69
CA ALA A 56 6.04 -14.16 -3.57
C ALA A 56 7.02 -15.08 -2.82
N GLN A 57 7.48 -14.68 -1.62
CA GLN A 57 8.45 -15.42 -0.81
C GLN A 57 7.81 -16.30 0.27
N SER A 58 6.49 -16.26 0.43
CA SER A 58 5.80 -17.03 1.49
C SER A 58 5.68 -18.51 1.10
N GLU A 59 6.31 -19.41 1.85
CA GLU A 59 6.33 -20.87 1.61
C GLU A 59 4.93 -21.51 1.69
N ARG A 60 4.06 -20.95 2.53
CA ARG A 60 2.62 -21.18 2.50
C ARG A 60 2.00 -19.86 2.10
N PRO A 61 1.38 -19.76 0.92
CA PRO A 61 0.60 -18.57 0.62
C PRO A 61 -0.60 -18.60 1.57
N GLU A 62 -0.49 -17.95 2.73
CA GLU A 62 -1.63 -17.48 3.52
C GLU A 62 -2.34 -16.37 2.72
N SER A 63 -2.76 -16.76 1.52
CA SER A 63 -3.27 -15.97 0.42
C SER A 63 -4.76 -15.80 0.60
N GLY A 64 -5.15 -15.36 1.79
CA GLY A 64 -6.54 -15.08 2.11
C GLY A 64 -7.00 -13.84 1.37
N ARG A 65 -7.06 -13.86 0.03
CA ARG A 65 -7.67 -12.78 -0.75
C ARG A 65 -9.05 -12.52 -0.16
N ARG A 66 -9.26 -11.32 0.36
CA ARG A 66 -10.55 -10.93 0.92
C ARG A 66 -11.32 -10.13 -0.10
N THR A 67 -12.63 -10.30 -0.14
CA THR A 67 -13.49 -9.41 -0.90
C THR A 67 -13.58 -8.07 -0.18
N ALA A 68 -12.96 -7.04 -0.76
CA ALA A 68 -13.13 -5.68 -0.30
C ALA A 68 -14.48 -5.14 -0.75
N GLY A 69 -15.16 -4.43 0.15
CA GLY A 69 -16.40 -3.73 -0.15
C GLY A 69 -16.26 -2.61 -1.19
N PRO A 70 -17.35 -1.94 -1.56
CA PRO A 70 -17.36 -0.81 -2.49
C PRO A 70 -16.33 0.25 -2.09
N CYS A 71 -15.51 0.71 -3.04
CA CYS A 71 -14.53 1.76 -2.80
C CYS A 71 -14.71 2.88 -3.83
N PRO A 72 -14.76 4.17 -3.42
CA PRO A 72 -14.91 5.29 -4.35
C PRO A 72 -13.75 5.36 -5.36
N LEU A 73 -12.53 5.00 -4.95
CA LEU A 73 -11.36 4.90 -5.85
C LEU A 73 -11.49 3.80 -6.92
N ARG A 74 -12.47 2.90 -6.79
CA ARG A 74 -12.80 1.85 -7.76
C ARG A 74 -14.15 2.09 -8.46
N GLY A 75 -14.72 3.28 -8.34
CA GLY A 75 -16.08 3.55 -8.85
C GLY A 75 -17.15 2.74 -8.13
N LEU A 76 -17.01 2.58 -6.80
CA LEU A 76 -17.90 1.80 -5.94
C LEU A 76 -17.97 0.29 -6.24
N ARG A 77 -16.99 -0.25 -6.95
CA ARG A 77 -16.87 -1.69 -7.21
C ARG A 77 -16.17 -2.45 -6.07
N THR A 78 -16.62 -3.68 -5.83
CA THR A 78 -15.93 -4.65 -4.98
C THR A 78 -14.70 -5.21 -5.72
N ALA A 79 -13.73 -5.72 -4.96
CA ALA A 79 -12.55 -6.35 -5.55
C ALA A 79 -11.97 -7.39 -4.58
N SER A 80 -11.42 -8.46 -5.13
CA SER A 80 -10.55 -9.36 -4.38
C SER A 80 -9.23 -8.64 -4.10
N VAL A 81 -8.87 -8.47 -2.83
CA VAL A 81 -7.66 -7.74 -2.40
C VAL A 81 -6.75 -8.64 -1.58
N ALA A 82 -5.44 -8.36 -1.63
CA ALA A 82 -4.48 -9.05 -0.80
C ALA A 82 -4.80 -8.82 0.69
N ARG A 83 -4.80 -9.90 1.48
CA ARG A 83 -4.89 -9.89 2.94
C ARG A 83 -3.84 -10.86 3.44
N GLY A 84 -3.25 -10.55 4.58
CA GLY A 84 -2.24 -11.40 5.20
C GLY A 84 -1.06 -10.56 5.65
N GLU A 85 0.02 -11.25 5.96
CA GLU A 85 1.21 -10.68 6.57
C GLU A 85 1.90 -9.66 5.66
N GLY A 86 1.94 -9.90 4.34
CA GLY A 86 2.49 -8.93 3.38
C GLY A 86 1.79 -7.56 3.38
N ALA A 87 0.45 -7.54 3.51
CA ALA A 87 -0.31 -6.28 3.56
C ALA A 87 -0.10 -5.54 4.89
N ARG A 88 0.06 -6.28 6.00
CA ARG A 88 0.37 -5.72 7.33
C ARG A 88 1.79 -5.17 7.41
N LEU A 89 2.76 -5.94 6.89
CA LEU A 89 4.15 -5.49 6.78
C LEU A 89 4.25 -4.22 5.94
N ALA A 90 3.57 -4.19 4.79
CA ALA A 90 3.50 -3.00 3.97
C ALA A 90 2.89 -1.80 4.72
N ALA A 91 1.84 -1.99 5.53
CA ALA A 91 1.25 -0.92 6.34
C ALA A 91 2.25 -0.36 7.37
N ALA A 92 2.97 -1.24 8.07
CA ALA A 92 4.01 -0.84 9.02
C ALA A 92 5.15 -0.06 8.34
N VAL A 93 5.65 -0.56 7.21
CA VAL A 93 6.69 0.12 6.39
C VAL A 93 6.19 1.49 5.93
N SER A 94 4.94 1.58 5.45
CA SER A 94 4.30 2.83 5.04
C SER A 94 4.31 3.88 6.16
N LEU A 95 3.97 3.47 7.39
CA LEU A 95 3.94 4.37 8.56
C LEU A 95 5.34 4.82 8.99
N VAL A 96 6.30 3.89 9.05
CA VAL A 96 7.69 4.20 9.42
C VAL A 96 8.30 5.18 8.43
N LEU A 97 8.13 4.94 7.13
CA LEU A 97 8.64 5.82 6.08
C LEU A 97 7.93 7.18 6.06
N ALA A 98 6.61 7.22 6.32
CA ALA A 98 5.90 8.49 6.45
C ALA A 98 6.42 9.31 7.65
N SER A 99 6.68 8.66 8.79
CA SER A 99 7.27 9.31 9.96
C SER A 99 8.68 9.85 9.69
N ALA A 100 9.54 9.05 9.03
CA ALA A 100 10.85 9.51 8.58
C ALA A 100 10.74 10.72 7.65
N ARG A 101 9.89 10.64 6.62
CA ARG A 101 9.66 11.74 5.66
C ARG A 101 9.17 13.03 6.33
N MET A 102 8.28 12.94 7.31
CA MET A 102 7.82 14.12 8.06
C MET A 102 8.94 14.74 8.89
N ARG A 103 9.74 13.92 9.57
CA ARG A 103 10.91 14.40 10.34
C ARG A 103 11.90 15.11 9.44
N ASP A 104 12.22 14.54 8.29
CA ASP A 104 13.11 15.16 7.30
C ASP A 104 12.53 16.49 6.83
N HIS A 105 11.25 16.53 6.50
CA HIS A 105 10.59 17.77 6.06
C HIS A 105 10.64 18.87 7.13
N VAL A 106 10.41 18.54 8.41
CA VAL A 106 10.50 19.51 9.50
C VAL A 106 11.94 19.98 9.72
N MET A 107 12.94 19.09 9.67
CA MET A 107 14.34 19.47 9.86
C MET A 107 14.87 20.34 8.71
N PHE A 108 14.52 20.03 7.46
CA PHE A 108 14.92 20.84 6.30
C PHE A 108 14.10 22.12 6.13
N SER A 109 12.89 22.20 6.68
CA SER A 109 12.04 23.40 6.63
C SER A 109 12.29 24.39 7.78
N ARG A 110 13.24 24.11 8.70
CA ARG A 110 13.69 25.13 9.65
C ARG A 110 14.53 26.16 8.89
N PRO A 111 14.11 27.43 8.75
CA PRO A 111 15.02 28.47 8.31
C PRO A 111 16.20 28.49 9.28
N ALA A 112 17.42 28.50 8.74
CA ALA A 112 18.62 28.76 9.51
C ALA A 112 18.45 30.16 10.13
N PHE A 113 18.15 30.19 11.42
CA PHE A 113 18.30 31.36 12.28
C PHE A 113 19.44 31.08 13.25
#